data_AF-A0A6L8MF94-F1
#
_entry.id   AF-A0A6L8MF94-F1
#
_cell.length_a   1.000
_cell.length_b   1.000
_cell.length_c   1.000
_cell.angle_alpha   90.00
_cell.angle_beta   90.00
_cell.angle_gamma   90.00
#
_symmetry.space_group_name_H-M   'P 1'
#
loop_
_entity.id
_entity.type
_entity.pdbx_description
1 polymer ?
#
loop_
_entity_poly.entity_id
_entity_poly.type
_entity_poly.pdbx_seq_one_letter_code
_entity_poly.pdbx_strand_id
1 'polypeptide(L)'
;MAFDIVEKNKDITYPFEWVDFPTGGKFKINGIMQLEFQRALEIFNLETAEEKADINLITNERIEKRNDKFAYAVGVFLVNDWKGIELTDGSALEYNRTNVETIFCKSAQKNQLIDFVIKEATRIQTESLKKLQDIVGKSQTSTPTPTSTRGSRTTKRSKEKRSE
;
A
#
# COMPACT_ATOMS: atom_id res chain seq x y z
N MET A 1 -40.57 1.38 -11.46
CA MET A 1 -39.46 2.36 -11.51
C MET A 1 -38.21 1.58 -11.14
N ALA A 2 -37.32 1.33 -12.09
CA ALA A 2 -36.02 0.71 -11.83
C ALA A 2 -35.02 1.83 -11.54
N PHE A 3 -34.26 1.71 -10.46
CA PHE A 3 -33.15 2.61 -10.18
C PHE A 3 -31.93 2.08 -10.92
N ASP A 4 -31.45 2.84 -11.90
CA ASP A 4 -30.14 2.59 -12.49
C ASP A 4 -29.08 2.95 -11.45
N ILE A 5 -28.49 1.93 -10.83
CA ILE A 5 -27.26 2.10 -10.05
C ILE A 5 -26.17 2.39 -11.08
N VAL A 6 -25.90 3.67 -11.31
CA VAL A 6 -24.69 4.10 -12.00
C VAL A 6 -23.53 3.76 -11.06
N GLU A 7 -22.95 2.57 -11.21
CA GLU A 7 -21.66 2.24 -10.62
C GLU A 7 -20.63 3.25 -11.13
N LYS A 8 -20.44 4.32 -10.37
CA LYS A 8 -19.29 5.20 -10.48
C LYS A 8 -18.07 4.51 -9.85
N ASN A 9 -17.77 3.29 -10.28
CA ASN A 9 -16.49 2.67 -10.02
C ASN A 9 -15.49 3.39 -10.93
N LYS A 10 -14.97 4.54 -10.48
CA LYS A 10 -13.63 4.95 -10.91
C LYS A 10 -12.74 3.78 -10.52
N ASP A 11 -12.15 3.09 -11.50
CA ASP A 11 -11.18 2.03 -11.25
C ASP A 11 -10.07 2.56 -10.34
N ILE A 12 -10.22 2.32 -9.02
CA ILE A 12 -9.16 2.59 -8.05
C ILE A 12 -8.11 1.53 -8.33
N THR A 13 -7.20 1.87 -9.25
CA THR A 13 -6.09 0.98 -9.59
C THR A 13 -5.05 1.14 -8.51
N TYR A 14 -5.01 0.20 -7.58
CA TYR A 14 -3.93 0.11 -6.59
C TYR A 14 -2.62 -0.24 -7.30
N PRO A 15 -1.47 0.30 -6.86
CA PRO A 15 -0.20 -0.10 -7.43
C PRO A 15 0.03 -1.59 -7.18
N PHE A 16 0.62 -2.30 -8.14
CA PHE A 16 0.91 -3.72 -8.01
C PHE A 16 2.21 -4.07 -8.73
N GLU A 17 2.88 -5.12 -8.26
CA GLU A 17 4.09 -5.66 -8.89
C GLU A 17 4.11 -7.20 -8.79
N TRP A 18 4.76 -7.85 -9.74
CA TRP A 18 5.12 -9.26 -9.64
C TRP A 18 6.42 -9.39 -8.85
N VAL A 19 6.41 -10.14 -7.77
CA VAL A 19 7.57 -10.30 -6.88
C VAL A 19 7.91 -11.77 -6.70
N ASP A 20 9.19 -12.09 -6.80
CA ASP A 20 9.76 -13.42 -6.53
C ASP A 20 9.77 -13.72 -5.04
N PHE A 21 9.13 -14.83 -4.65
CA PHE A 21 9.20 -15.31 -3.28
C PHE A 21 10.46 -16.17 -3.11
N PRO A 22 11.31 -15.92 -2.09
CA PRO A 22 12.63 -16.58 -1.98
C PRO A 22 12.60 -18.11 -1.94
N THR A 23 11.52 -18.70 -1.46
CA THR A 23 11.38 -20.17 -1.35
C THR A 23 10.60 -20.78 -2.52
N GLY A 24 10.23 -19.98 -3.53
CA GLY A 24 9.62 -20.46 -4.77
C GLY A 24 8.34 -19.70 -5.14
N GLY A 25 8.11 -19.58 -6.44
CA GLY A 25 6.95 -18.91 -7.00
C GLY A 25 7.08 -17.38 -7.11
N LYS A 26 6.17 -16.80 -7.88
CA LYS A 26 6.01 -15.36 -8.10
C LYS A 26 4.59 -14.96 -7.73
N PHE A 27 4.46 -13.85 -7.01
CA PHE A 27 3.17 -13.34 -6.55
C PHE A 27 2.91 -11.97 -7.15
N LYS A 28 1.69 -11.73 -7.63
CA LYS A 28 1.23 -10.40 -8.04
C LYS A 28 0.66 -9.69 -6.81
N ILE A 29 1.45 -8.80 -6.22
CA ILE A 29 1.15 -8.16 -4.94
C ILE A 29 0.64 -6.74 -5.14
N ASN A 30 -0.44 -6.38 -4.45
CA ASN A 30 -1.00 -5.02 -4.38
C ASN A 30 -0.31 -4.18 -3.31
N GLY A 31 -0.38 -2.86 -3.47
CA GLY A 31 -0.02 -1.90 -2.43
C GLY A 31 -0.86 -2.07 -1.17
N ILE A 32 -0.23 -1.83 -0.01
CA ILE A 32 -0.83 -2.07 1.31
C ILE A 32 -2.11 -1.23 1.58
N MET A 33 -2.33 -0.13 0.86
CA MET A 33 -3.45 0.80 1.11
C MET A 33 -4.78 0.37 0.48
N GLN A 34 -4.90 -0.88 0.04
CA GLN A 34 -6.17 -1.42 -0.43
C GLN A 34 -7.24 -1.35 0.67
N LEU A 35 -8.39 -0.74 0.36
CA LEU A 35 -9.41 -0.39 1.36
C LEU A 35 -9.91 -1.62 2.14
N GLU A 36 -10.13 -2.74 1.45
CA GLU A 36 -10.60 -3.99 2.05
C GLU A 36 -9.55 -4.58 3.00
N PHE A 37 -8.27 -4.49 2.62
CA PHE A 37 -7.18 -4.90 3.49
C PHE A 37 -7.03 -3.97 4.71
N GLN A 38 -7.13 -2.66 4.52
CA GLN A 38 -7.09 -1.69 5.62
C GLN A 38 -8.20 -1.94 6.64
N ARG A 39 -9.40 -2.27 6.17
CA ARG A 39 -10.51 -2.66 7.05
C ARG A 39 -10.22 -3.94 7.83
N ALA A 40 -9.64 -4.95 7.17
CA ALA A 40 -9.25 -6.20 7.83
C ALA A 40 -8.16 -5.97 8.90
N LEU A 41 -7.18 -5.11 8.60
CA LEU A 41 -6.13 -4.71 9.54
C LEU A 41 -6.69 -3.96 10.75
N GLU A 42 -7.65 -3.06 10.54
CA GLU A 42 -8.34 -2.35 11.62
C GLU A 42 -9.07 -3.33 12.56
N ILE A 43 -9.83 -4.27 11.99
CA ILE A 43 -10.53 -5.32 12.77
C ILE A 43 -9.52 -6.16 13.56
N PHE A 44 -8.41 -6.58 12.93
CA PHE A 44 -7.35 -7.34 13.61
C PHE A 44 -6.78 -6.57 14.81
N ASN A 45 -6.53 -5.27 14.65
CA ASN A 45 -6.01 -4.42 15.72
C ASN A 45 -7.04 -4.22 16.85
N LEU A 46 -8.32 -4.08 16.52
CA LEU A 46 -9.40 -4.01 17.51
C LEU A 46 -9.51 -5.31 18.31
N GLU A 47 -9.56 -6.47 17.65
CA GLU A 47 -9.61 -7.78 18.31
C GLU A 47 -8.38 -7.99 19.23
N THR A 48 -7.20 -7.53 18.80
CA THR A 48 -5.96 -7.56 19.61
C THR A 48 -6.00 -6.61 20.81
N ALA A 49 -6.57 -5.42 20.64
CA ALA A 49 -6.71 -4.44 21.71
C ALA A 49 -7.70 -4.91 22.80
N GLU A 50 -8.80 -5.55 22.39
CA GLU A 50 -9.76 -6.18 23.31
C GLU A 50 -9.11 -7.25 24.18
N GLU A 51 -8.32 -8.15 23.57
CA GLU A 51 -7.58 -9.20 24.29
C GLU A 51 -6.56 -8.62 25.28
N LYS A 52 -5.92 -7.50 24.93
CA LYS A 52 -5.02 -6.80 25.84
C LYS A 52 -5.76 -6.16 27.02
N ALA A 53 -7.01 -5.75 26.83
CA ALA A 53 -7.83 -5.12 27.85
C ALA A 53 -8.47 -6.14 28.80
N ASP A 54 -8.81 -7.33 28.31
CA ASP A 54 -9.38 -8.43 29.10
C ASP A 54 -8.65 -9.75 28.84
N ILE A 55 -7.82 -10.14 29.81
CA ILE A 55 -7.01 -11.36 29.76
C ILE A 55 -7.86 -12.64 29.62
N ASN A 56 -9.13 -12.64 30.05
CA ASN A 56 -10.00 -13.81 29.93
C ASN A 56 -10.40 -14.10 28.48
N LEU A 57 -10.26 -13.11 27.59
CA LEU A 57 -10.50 -13.28 26.17
C LEU A 57 -9.32 -13.98 25.48
N ILE A 58 -8.16 -14.05 26.11
CA ILE A 58 -6.95 -14.66 25.54
C ILE A 58 -7.08 -16.19 25.61
N THR A 59 -7.58 -16.77 24.52
CA THR A 59 -7.61 -18.23 24.33
C THR A 59 -6.89 -18.61 23.04
N ASN A 60 -6.29 -19.81 23.00
CA ASN A 60 -5.61 -20.31 21.81
C ASN A 60 -6.54 -20.30 20.59
N GLU A 61 -7.78 -20.75 20.76
CA GLU A 61 -8.79 -20.78 19.69
C GLU A 61 -9.09 -19.38 19.13
N ARG A 62 -9.24 -18.36 20.00
CA ARG A 62 -9.50 -16.99 19.57
C ARG A 62 -8.29 -16.42 18.81
N ILE A 63 -7.09 -16.63 19.34
CA ILE A 63 -5.84 -16.17 18.73
C ILE A 63 -5.66 -16.81 17.35
N GLU A 64 -5.81 -18.13 17.24
CA GLU A 64 -5.70 -18.86 15.98
C GLU A 64 -6.72 -18.35 14.97
N LYS A 65 -7.99 -18.23 15.37
CA LYS A 65 -9.07 -17.74 14.51
C LYS A 65 -8.80 -16.31 14.01
N ARG A 66 -8.33 -15.41 14.88
CA ARG A 66 -7.95 -14.04 14.48
C ARG A 66 -6.80 -14.07 13.49
N ASN A 67 -5.75 -14.82 13.79
CA ASN A 67 -4.56 -14.89 12.94
C ASN A 67 -4.89 -15.49 11.57
N ASP A 68 -5.73 -16.51 11.50
CA ASP A 68 -6.16 -17.11 10.24
C ASP A 68 -7.07 -16.17 9.42
N LYS A 69 -7.97 -15.40 10.06
CA LYS A 69 -8.72 -14.33 9.37
C LYS A 69 -7.78 -13.30 8.75
N PHE A 70 -6.76 -12.87 9.48
CA PHE A 70 -5.79 -11.89 9.01
C PHE A 70 -4.92 -12.44 7.88
N ALA A 71 -4.41 -13.66 8.04
CA ALA A 71 -3.65 -14.36 7.01
C ALA A 71 -4.45 -14.52 5.71
N TYR A 72 -5.72 -14.90 5.83
CA TYR A 72 -6.64 -14.98 4.70
C TYR A 72 -6.86 -13.61 4.04
N ALA A 73 -7.02 -12.54 4.82
CA ALA A 73 -7.16 -11.18 4.30
C ALA A 73 -5.90 -10.73 3.53
N VAL A 74 -4.70 -11.07 4.01
CA VAL A 74 -3.45 -10.83 3.27
C VAL A 74 -3.49 -11.54 1.91
N GLY A 75 -3.81 -12.83 1.89
CA GLY A 75 -3.85 -13.61 0.66
C GLY A 75 -4.95 -13.20 -0.32
N VAL A 76 -6.10 -12.71 0.15
CA VAL A 76 -7.23 -12.35 -0.73
C VAL A 76 -7.16 -10.91 -1.23
N PHE A 77 -6.69 -9.98 -0.40
CA PHE A 77 -6.70 -8.56 -0.75
C PHE A 77 -5.34 -8.07 -1.25
N LEU A 78 -4.23 -8.61 -0.75
CA LEU A 78 -2.91 -8.16 -1.19
C LEU A 78 -2.32 -9.00 -2.31
N VAL A 79 -2.87 -10.18 -2.61
CA VAL A 79 -2.42 -11.02 -3.72
C VAL A 79 -3.53 -11.12 -4.75
N ASN A 80 -3.21 -10.75 -5.99
CA ASN A 80 -4.15 -10.86 -7.12
C ASN A 80 -4.00 -12.15 -7.92
N ASP A 81 -2.79 -12.72 -7.94
CA ASP A 81 -2.42 -13.87 -8.76
C ASP A 81 -1.07 -14.44 -8.28
N TRP A 82 -0.74 -15.68 -8.64
CA TRP A 82 0.59 -16.27 -8.45
C TRP A 82 0.94 -17.28 -9.56
N LYS A 83 2.23 -17.55 -9.74
CA LYS A 83 2.74 -18.54 -10.70
C LYS A 83 3.96 -19.26 -10.15
N GLY A 84 4.19 -20.49 -10.61
CA GLY A 84 5.39 -21.26 -10.26
C GLY A 84 5.42 -21.76 -8.81
N ILE A 85 4.25 -21.91 -8.19
CA ILE A 85 4.10 -22.66 -6.94
C ILE A 85 3.86 -24.11 -7.32
N GLU A 86 4.80 -24.99 -6.98
CA GLU A 86 4.71 -26.42 -7.26
C GLU A 86 4.20 -27.19 -6.06
N LEU A 87 3.27 -28.11 -6.31
CA LEU A 87 2.78 -29.08 -5.33
C LEU A 87 3.72 -30.29 -5.26
N THR A 88 3.57 -31.09 -4.21
CA THR A 88 4.38 -32.30 -3.99
C THR A 88 4.21 -33.35 -5.09
N ASP A 89 3.13 -33.29 -5.87
CA ASP A 89 2.86 -34.15 -7.01
C ASP A 89 3.42 -33.61 -8.34
N GLY A 90 4.12 -32.47 -8.31
CA GLY A 90 4.69 -31.81 -9.48
C GLY A 90 3.70 -30.96 -10.28
N SER A 91 2.44 -30.85 -9.83
CA SER A 91 1.47 -29.96 -10.46
C SER A 91 1.62 -28.51 -9.98
N ALA A 92 1.22 -27.55 -10.82
CA ALA A 92 1.23 -26.14 -10.44
C ALA A 92 -0.02 -25.79 -9.64
N LEU A 93 0.16 -25.15 -8.49
CA LEU A 93 -0.94 -24.66 -7.68
C LEU A 93 -1.53 -23.39 -8.31
N GLU A 94 -2.71 -23.49 -8.91
CA GLU A 94 -3.39 -22.35 -9.52
C GLU A 94 -3.90 -21.34 -8.49
N TYR A 95 -3.97 -20.08 -8.88
CA TYR A 95 -4.57 -19.04 -8.06
C TYR A 95 -6.09 -19.17 -8.03
N ASN A 96 -6.64 -19.46 -6.84
CA ASN A 96 -8.07 -19.37 -6.54
C ASN A 96 -8.27 -19.21 -5.03
N ARG A 97 -9.48 -18.84 -4.60
CA ARG A 97 -9.78 -18.60 -3.18
C ARG A 97 -9.52 -19.79 -2.27
N THR A 98 -9.83 -21.01 -2.72
CA THR A 98 -9.60 -22.25 -1.95
C THR A 98 -8.10 -22.47 -1.70
N ASN A 99 -7.28 -22.19 -2.72
CA ASN A 99 -5.84 -22.33 -2.63
C ASN A 99 -5.22 -21.20 -1.80
N VAL A 100 -5.82 -20.00 -1.76
CA VAL A 100 -5.37 -18.92 -0.86
C VAL A 100 -5.45 -19.36 0.59
N GLU A 101 -6.58 -19.93 1.03
CA GLU A 101 -6.72 -20.45 2.39
C GLU A 101 -5.68 -21.56 2.67
N THR A 102 -5.44 -22.43 1.69
CA THR A 102 -4.47 -23.52 1.83
C THR A 102 -3.04 -22.99 2.07
N ILE A 103 -2.60 -22.00 1.29
CA ILE A 103 -1.24 -21.47 1.41
C ILE A 103 -1.11 -20.54 2.63
N PHE A 104 -2.04 -19.59 2.81
CA PHE A 104 -1.91 -18.55 3.83
C PHE A 104 -2.36 -18.99 5.22
N CYS A 105 -3.24 -19.98 5.36
CA CYS A 105 -3.72 -20.41 6.69
C CYS A 105 -3.15 -21.78 7.11
N LYS A 106 -2.88 -22.68 6.16
CA LYS A 106 -2.57 -24.09 6.46
C LYS A 106 -1.14 -24.52 6.12
N SER A 107 -0.39 -23.73 5.33
CA SER A 107 0.97 -24.12 4.94
C SER A 107 1.98 -23.92 6.07
N ALA A 108 3.06 -24.72 6.03
CA ALA A 108 4.19 -24.58 6.96
C ALA A 108 4.95 -23.24 6.77
N GLN A 109 4.88 -22.66 5.57
CA GLN A 109 5.54 -21.40 5.23
C GLN A 109 4.64 -20.18 5.41
N LYS A 110 3.43 -20.35 5.98
CA LYS A 110 2.42 -19.28 6.03
C LYS A 110 2.93 -17.97 6.62
N ASN A 111 3.63 -18.03 7.75
CA ASN A 111 4.14 -16.83 8.43
C ASN A 111 5.17 -16.10 7.55
N GLN A 112 6.10 -16.84 6.92
CA GLN A 112 7.11 -16.27 6.02
C GLN A 112 6.47 -15.62 4.79
N LEU A 113 5.42 -16.25 4.24
CA LEU A 113 4.70 -15.71 3.10
C LEU A 113 3.90 -14.47 3.48
N ILE A 114 3.21 -14.47 4.62
CA ILE A 114 2.47 -13.30 5.13
C ILE A 114 3.43 -12.12 5.32
N ASP A 115 4.56 -12.32 5.99
CA ASP A 115 5.56 -11.29 6.23
C ASP A 115 6.13 -10.76 4.91
N PHE A 116 6.41 -11.65 3.96
CA PHE A 116 6.87 -11.27 2.62
C PHE A 116 5.85 -10.40 1.90
N VAL A 117 4.58 -10.81 1.85
CA VAL A 117 3.52 -10.06 1.16
C VAL A 117 3.31 -8.69 1.79
N ILE A 118 3.25 -8.59 3.13
CA ILE A 118 3.10 -7.30 3.81
C ILE A 118 4.27 -6.37 3.54
N LYS A 119 5.51 -6.90 3.56
CA LYS A 119 6.72 -6.13 3.29
C LYS A 119 6.71 -5.59 1.86
N GLU A 120 6.42 -6.43 0.88
CA GLU A 120 6.41 -6.04 -0.53
C GLU A 120 5.24 -5.10 -0.84
N ALA A 121 4.05 -5.36 -0.31
CA ALA A 121 2.91 -4.45 -0.41
C ALA A 121 3.22 -3.05 0.14
N THR A 122 3.95 -2.98 1.25
CA THR A 122 4.39 -1.71 1.84
C THR A 122 5.43 -1.01 0.95
N ARG A 123 6.39 -1.76 0.40
CA ARG A 123 7.40 -1.25 -0.54
C ARG A 123 6.73 -0.66 -1.79
N ILE A 124 5.87 -1.43 -2.44
CA ILE A 124 5.13 -1.05 -3.66
C ILE A 124 4.33 0.23 -3.41
N GLN A 125 3.62 0.31 -2.29
CA GLN A 125 2.87 1.51 -1.93
C GLN A 125 3.79 2.72 -1.74
N THR A 126 4.88 2.55 -0.99
CA THR A 126 5.83 3.63 -0.71
C THR A 126 6.47 4.16 -1.99
N GLU A 127 6.86 3.27 -2.90
CA GLU A 127 7.42 3.65 -4.21
C GLU A 127 6.39 4.34 -5.10
N SER A 128 5.14 3.89 -5.09
CA SER A 128 4.05 4.55 -5.82
C SER A 128 3.83 5.98 -5.32
N LEU A 129 3.76 6.17 -3.99
CA LEU A 129 3.61 7.50 -3.38
C LEU A 129 4.78 8.43 -3.69
N LYS A 130 6.03 7.92 -3.66
CA LYS A 130 7.22 8.69 -4.06
C LYS A 130 7.14 9.14 -5.52
N LYS A 131 6.78 8.23 -6.44
CA LYS A 131 6.61 8.55 -7.87
C LYS A 131 5.54 9.63 -8.07
N LEU A 132 4.42 9.57 -7.34
CA LEU A 132 3.37 10.59 -7.39
C LEU A 132 3.86 11.94 -6.86
N GLN A 133 4.60 11.96 -5.75
CA GLN A 133 5.17 13.18 -5.18
C GLN A 133 6.17 13.84 -6.12
N ASP A 134 7.02 13.06 -6.79
CA ASP A 134 7.99 13.57 -7.76
C ASP A 134 7.32 14.20 -9.00
N ILE A 135 6.17 13.68 -9.41
CA ILE A 135 5.39 14.24 -10.53
C ILE A 135 4.76 15.57 -10.11
N VAL A 136 4.11 15.61 -8.95
CA VAL A 136 3.41 16.81 -8.45
C VAL A 136 4.40 17.92 -8.05
N GLY A 137 5.54 17.56 -7.46
CA GLY A 137 6.59 18.50 -7.04
C GLY A 137 7.30 19.19 -8.22
N LYS A 138 7.33 18.56 -9.41
CA LYS A 138 7.90 19.15 -10.63
C LYS A 138 6.97 20.15 -11.32
N SER A 139 5.69 20.22 -10.95
CA SER A 139 4.71 21.13 -11.57
C SER A 139 4.82 22.60 -11.12
N GLN A 140 5.81 22.98 -10.29
CA GLN A 140 6.08 24.37 -9.94
C GLN A 140 7.39 24.87 -10.57
N THR A 141 7.47 24.90 -11.90
CA THR A 141 8.35 25.86 -12.57
C THR A 141 7.48 27.01 -13.04
N SER A 142 7.28 27.99 -12.16
CA SER A 142 6.63 29.25 -12.51
C SER A 142 7.37 29.88 -13.68
N THR A 143 6.67 30.12 -14.78
CA THR A 143 7.16 30.87 -15.93
C THR A 143 7.82 32.16 -15.45
N PRO A 144 9.12 32.43 -15.73
CA PRO A 144 9.71 33.71 -15.40
C PRO A 144 9.05 34.77 -16.29
N THR A 145 8.24 35.64 -15.67
CA THR A 145 7.74 36.86 -16.31
C THR A 145 8.93 37.68 -16.79
N PRO A 146 9.05 38.03 -18.09
CA PRO A 146 10.14 38.88 -18.54
C PRO A 146 9.95 40.28 -17.96
N THR A 147 10.85 40.67 -17.05
CA THR A 147 10.98 42.05 -16.59
C THR A 147 11.38 42.91 -17.78
N SER A 148 10.45 43.73 -18.27
CA SER A 148 10.74 44.82 -19.20
C SER A 148 11.58 45.87 -18.48
N THR A 149 12.90 45.77 -18.60
CA THR A 149 13.83 46.84 -18.20
C THR A 149 13.90 47.85 -19.35
N ARG A 150 13.30 49.04 -19.15
CA ARG A 150 13.53 50.20 -20.02
C ARG A 150 13.96 51.42 -19.21
N GLY A 151 15.26 51.73 -19.28
CA GLY A 151 15.76 53.10 -19.41
C GLY A 151 16.07 53.92 -18.15
N SER A 152 17.30 53.76 -17.67
CA SER A 152 18.28 54.76 -17.18
C SER A 152 17.86 56.22 -16.85
N ARG A 153 18.30 56.71 -15.65
CA ARG A 153 19.08 57.96 -15.54
C ARG A 153 19.77 58.18 -14.16
N THR A 154 21.10 58.02 -14.18
CA THR A 154 22.17 58.90 -13.64
C THR A 154 22.16 59.48 -12.20
N THR A 155 23.32 59.21 -11.54
CA THR A 155 24.24 60.11 -10.79
C THR A 155 24.07 60.45 -9.29
N LYS A 156 25.06 59.95 -8.53
CA LYS A 156 25.95 60.62 -7.55
C LYS A 156 25.34 61.48 -6.41
N ARG A 157 25.63 61.06 -5.16
CA ARG A 157 26.65 61.58 -4.22
C ARG A 157 26.15 61.68 -2.77
N SER A 158 27.07 61.34 -1.88
CA SER A 158 27.12 61.37 -0.42
C SER A 158 26.72 62.66 0.32
N LYS A 159 26.41 62.45 1.62
CA LYS A 159 26.73 63.23 2.84
C LYS A 159 25.59 63.95 3.60
N GLU A 160 25.39 63.47 4.84
CA GLU A 160 25.56 64.19 6.12
C GLU A 160 24.46 65.15 6.65
N LYS A 161 23.88 64.74 7.79
CA LYS A 161 23.36 65.45 8.98
C LYS A 161 22.72 66.87 8.90
N ARG A 162 21.58 66.94 9.62
CA ARG A 162 21.14 67.94 10.66
C ARG A 162 20.09 68.97 10.25
N SER A 163 19.02 69.04 11.05
CA SER A 163 18.28 70.24 11.51
C SER A 163 17.58 69.81 12.81
N GLU A 164 17.99 70.35 13.95
CA GLU A 164 17.35 71.46 14.70
C GLU A 164 16.10 71.03 15.46
#